data_AF-R5JNH4-F1
#
_entry.id   AF-R5JNH4-F1
#
_cell.length_a   1.000
_cell.length_b   1.000
_cell.length_c   1.000
_cell.angle_alpha   90.00
_cell.angle_beta   90.00
_cell.angle_gamma   90.00
#
_symmetry.space_group_name_H-M   'P 1'
#
loop_
_entity.id
_entity.type
_entity.pdbx_description
1 polymer ?
#
loop_
_entity_poly.entity_id
_entity_poly.type
_entity_poly.pdbx_seq_one_letter_code
_entity_poly.pdbx_strand_id
1 'polypeptide(L)' 'MSESICQSCGMDMKSAEEFGTNADLSQNAEYCTYCFKDEVFTRNVTMEASDDLFPFFFE' A
#
# COMPACT_ATOMS: atom_id res chain seq x y z
N MET A 1 4.52 6.60 18.07
CA MET A 1 5.33 5.94 17.04
C MET A 1 4.47 5.90 15.80
N SER A 2 4.92 6.49 14.69
CA SER A 2 4.21 6.46 13.42
C SER A 2 4.42 5.09 12.78
N GLU A 3 3.41 4.22 12.87
CA GLU A 3 3.45 2.92 12.21
C GLU A 3 3.26 3.13 10.72
N SER A 4 4.27 2.79 9.94
CA SER A 4 4.23 2.94 8.48
C SER A 4 3.58 1.69 7.91
N ILE A 5 2.25 1.65 7.94
CA ILE A 5 1.49 0.46 7.55
C ILE A 5 1.13 0.52 6.07
N CYS A 6 1.46 -0.54 5.34
CA CYS A 6 1.12 -0.67 3.93
C CYS A 6 -0.40 -0.68 3.73
N GLN A 7 -0.92 0.27 2.94
CA GLN A 7 -2.35 0.42 2.68
C GLN A 7 -2.97 -0.73 1.87
N SER A 8 -2.15 -1.57 1.22
CA SER A 8 -2.64 -2.71 0.41
C SER A 8 -2.71 -4.04 1.19
N CYS A 9 -1.81 -4.25 2.15
CA CYS A 9 -1.71 -5.53 2.86
C CYS A 9 -1.68 -5.43 4.38
N GLY A 10 -1.66 -4.23 4.96
CA GLY A 10 -1.56 -4.04 6.40
C GLY A 10 -0.20 -4.40 6.99
N MET A 11 0.83 -4.62 6.15
CA MET A 11 2.19 -4.90 6.63
C MET A 11 2.78 -3.66 7.30
N ASP A 12 3.28 -3.84 8.52
CA ASP A 12 4.05 -2.83 9.24
C ASP A 12 5.46 -2.72 8.66
N MET A 13 5.74 -1.61 7.97
CA MET A 13 7.01 -1.32 7.33
C MET A 13 7.92 -0.63 8.34
N LYS A 14 8.88 -1.39 8.88
CA LYS A 14 9.85 -0.93 9.89
C LYS A 14 11.18 -0.54 9.28
N SER A 15 11.51 -1.13 8.13
CA SER A 15 12.78 -0.94 7.46
C SER A 15 12.59 -0.27 6.10
N ALA A 16 13.56 0.57 5.70
CA ALA A 16 13.62 1.22 4.40
C ALA A 16 13.41 0.22 3.23
N GLU A 17 13.94 -0.99 3.37
CA GLU A 17 13.88 -2.08 2.39
C GLU A 17 12.45 -2.62 2.18
N GLU A 18 11.57 -2.43 3.17
CA GLU A 18 10.18 -2.87 3.13
C GLU A 18 9.30 -1.88 2.40
N PHE A 19 9.73 -0.62 2.22
CA PHE A 19 8.99 0.39 1.47
C PHE A 19 9.10 0.13 -0.04
N GLY A 20 8.01 0.39 -0.75
CA GLY A 20 7.96 0.29 -2.20
C GLY A 20 8.86 1.32 -2.87
N THR A 21 9.04 1.19 -4.18
CA THR A 21 9.86 2.11 -4.97
C THR A 21 9.01 2.75 -6.07
N ASN A 22 9.07 4.07 -6.17
CA ASN A 22 8.49 4.86 -7.25
C ASN A 22 9.41 4.82 -8.50
N ALA A 23 8.96 5.28 -9.66
CA ALA A 23 9.74 5.20 -10.90
C ALA A 23 10.97 6.13 -10.90
N ASP A 24 10.98 7.14 -10.04
CA ASP A 24 12.10 8.03 -9.78
C ASP A 24 13.14 7.43 -8.81
N LEU A 25 12.99 6.16 -8.43
CA LEU A 25 13.79 5.45 -7.43
C LEU A 25 13.60 5.94 -5.99
N SER A 26 12.62 6.82 -5.73
CA SER A 26 12.27 7.23 -4.37
C SER A 26 11.44 6.16 -3.65
N GLN A 27 11.46 6.19 -2.31
CA GLN A 27 10.70 5.24 -1.50
C GLN A 27 9.24 5.66 -1.36
N ASN A 28 8.34 4.70 -1.48
CA ASN A 28 6.91 4.88 -1.29
C ASN A 28 6.54 4.61 0.17
N ALA A 29 6.05 5.62 0.89
CA ALA A 29 5.68 5.52 2.31
C ALA A 29 4.32 4.83 2.56
N GLU A 30 3.51 4.65 1.52
CA GLU A 30 2.13 4.12 1.61
C GLU A 30 2.06 2.62 1.31
N TYR A 31 3.01 2.11 0.51
CA TYR A 31 3.00 0.74 0.03
C TYR A 31 4.34 0.05 0.25
N CYS A 32 4.29 -1.24 0.58
CA CYS A 32 5.50 -2.04 0.75
C CYS A 32 6.05 -2.53 -0.59
N THR A 33 7.34 -2.88 -0.63
CA THR A 33 8.07 -3.43 -1.79
C THR A 33 7.41 -4.67 -2.39
N TYR A 34 6.66 -5.42 -1.59
CA TYR A 34 5.92 -6.60 -2.04
C TYR A 34 4.63 -6.26 -2.78
N CYS A 35 4.01 -5.10 -2.50
CA CYS A 35 2.74 -4.68 -3.08
C CYS A 35 2.92 -3.65 -4.21
N PHE A 36 3.98 -2.84 -4.14
CA PHE A 36 4.25 -1.75 -5.07
C PHE A 36 5.75 -1.64 -5.34
N LYS A 37 6.13 -1.78 -6.61
CA LYS A 37 7.52 -1.69 -7.03
C LYS A 37 7.62 -1.17 -8.46
N ASP A 38 8.52 -0.22 -8.68
CA ASP A 38 8.80 0.37 -9.99
C ASP A 38 7.52 0.93 -10.65
N GLU A 39 6.67 1.61 -9.87
CA GLU A 39 5.32 2.09 -10.27
C GLU A 39 4.31 1.00 -10.68
N VAL A 40 4.63 -0.27 -10.44
CA VAL A 40 3.74 -1.39 -10.73
C VAL A 40 3.20 -1.96 -9.43
N PHE A 41 1.88 -1.98 -9.29
CA PHE A 41 1.23 -2.78 -8.25
C PHE A 41 1.33 -4.26 -8.64
N THR A 42 2.03 -5.02 -7.81
CA THR A 42 2.17 -6.48 -7.99
C THR A 42 0.86 -7.21 -7.68
N ARG A 43 0.00 -6.59 -6.88
CA ARG A 43 -1.33 -7.09 -6.56
C ARG A 43 -2.33 -6.51 -7.56
N ASN A 44 -2.83 -7.35 -8.46
CA ASN A 44 -3.93 -7.04 -9.37
C ASN A 44 -5.27 -6.96 -8.60
N VAL A 45 -5.35 -6.06 -7.62
CA VAL A 45 -6.63 -5.53 -7.16
C VAL A 45 -6.95 -4.40 -8.11
N THR A 46 -7.58 -4.74 -9.24
CA THR A 46 -8.34 -3.76 -10.00
C THR A 46 -9.24 -3.05 -9.00
N MET A 47 -9.02 -1.76 -8.78
CA MET A 47 -9.91 -0.86 -8.05
C MET A 47 -11.23 -0.71 -8.85
N GLU A 48 -11.93 -1.81 -9.05
CA GLU A 48 -13.31 -1.90 -9.53
C GLU A 48 -14.12 -2.44 -8.34
N ALA A 49 -13.94 -1.81 -7.17
CA ALA A 49 -14.66 -2.14 -5.94
C ALA A 49 -14.81 -0.88 -5.05
N SER A 50 -14.98 0.29 -5.67
CA SER A 50 -15.29 1.54 -4.96
C SER A 50 -16.78 1.82 -4.82
N ASP A 51 -17.66 0.85 -5.09
CA ASP A 51 -19.11 1.03 -4.92
C ASP A 51 -19.78 0.12 -3.88
N ASP A 52 -19.07 -0.75 -3.14
CA ASP A 52 -19.79 -1.73 -2.28
C ASP A 52 -19.18 -2.05 -0.90
N LEU A 53 -18.20 -1.29 -0.38
CA LEU A 53 -17.65 -1.56 0.96
C LEU A 53 -17.61 -0.36 1.92
N PHE A 54 -18.56 0.57 1.79
CA PHE A 54 -18.96 1.44 2.90
C PHE A 54 -20.43 1.20 3.23
N PRO A 55 -20.71 0.24 4.13
CA PRO A 55 -21.79 0.54 5.07
C PRO A 55 -21.50 0.10 6.51
N PHE A 56 -20.24 0.12 7.00
CA PHE A 56 -20.01 -0.31 8.40
C PHE A 56 -18.80 0.33 9.11
N PHE A 57 -18.71 1.65 9.10
CA PHE A 57 -17.98 2.36 10.17
C PHE A 57 -18.66 3.70 10.55
N PHE A 58 -19.97 3.66 10.68
CA PHE A 58 -20.70 4.71 11.38
C PHE A 58 -21.96 4.12 12.04
N GLU A 59 -21.74 3.28 13.06
CA GLU A 59 -22.61 3.07 14.23
C GLU A 59 -21.80 2.42 15.36
#